data_AF-A0A9E5VC19-F1
#
_entry.id   AF-A0A9E5VC19-F1
#
_cell.length_a   1.000
_cell.length_b   1.000
_cell.length_c   1.000
_cell.angle_alpha   90.00
_cell.angle_beta   90.00
_cell.angle_gamma   90.00
#
_symmetry.space_group_name_H-M   'P 1'
#
loop_
_entity.id
_entity.type
_entity.pdbx_description
1 polymer ?
#
loop_
_entity_poly.entity_id
_entity_poly.type
_entity_poly.pdbx_seq_one_letter_code
_entity_poly.pdbx_strand_id
1 'polypeptide(L)'
;MTDLDRLKKDLRQQMQSRPQTQLQDLLKLIYQQVFGGGHLISNAENHLLRMEEEIVALPQEPVHLNTPLIEPIGGGFCRIHLSQLAASGLRTQTLNRMIIHSAGAGHGNRTDFKAKVEQLLTLLTDGSLPFDPAALTSWLAQYDFDACPPIRHSQEYRTAYQPAYRILHRDFASFFPAFIAVDQGLARQKTLLVGIDGRCGAGKSTLADLLAAIFPTALIRIDHFFLPPELKTAERRSEVGGNIDYERFAQEVSPRIKDRKTFQYRPYDCQTDTLGPPITV
;
A
#
# COMPACT_ATOMS: atom_id res chain seq x y z
N MET A 1 -13.41 17.93 8.88
CA MET A 1 -11.96 18.26 8.83
C MET A 1 -11.63 18.59 7.39
N THR A 2 -11.22 19.82 7.12
CA THR A 2 -10.88 20.28 5.76
C THR A 2 -9.55 19.66 5.30
N ASP A 3 -9.22 19.77 4.01
CA ASP A 3 -7.93 19.30 3.51
C ASP A 3 -6.75 20.12 4.06
N LEU A 4 -6.96 21.41 4.33
CA LEU A 4 -5.99 22.27 5.02
C LEU A 4 -5.74 21.80 6.46
N ASP A 5 -6.79 21.42 7.20
CA ASP A 5 -6.65 20.89 8.56
C ASP A 5 -5.88 19.56 8.59
N ARG A 6 -6.14 18.68 7.60
CA ARG A 6 -5.42 17.41 7.44
C ARG A 6 -3.94 17.67 7.19
N LEU A 7 -3.63 18.54 6.22
CA LEU A 7 -2.25 18.89 5.90
C LEU A 7 -1.53 19.49 7.12
N LYS A 8 -2.16 20.44 7.81
CA LYS A 8 -1.62 21.05 9.03
C LYS A 8 -1.32 20.00 10.11
N LYS A 9 -2.21 19.03 10.31
CA LYS A 9 -2.00 17.92 11.25
C LYS A 9 -0.77 17.10 10.88
N ASP A 10 -0.68 16.67 9.62
CA ASP A 10 0.42 15.82 9.13
C ASP A 10 1.78 16.54 9.24
N LEU A 11 1.84 17.83 8.86
CA LEU A 11 3.07 18.63 8.95
C LEU A 11 3.50 18.86 10.39
N ARG A 12 2.56 19.14 11.31
CA ARG A 12 2.87 19.29 12.74
C ARG A 12 3.36 17.98 13.35
N GLN A 13 2.75 16.85 12.99
CA GLN A 13 3.19 15.54 13.46
C GLN A 13 4.61 15.22 12.96
N GLN A 14 4.95 15.56 11.71
CA GLN A 14 6.30 15.44 11.18
C GLN A 14 7.30 16.26 12.00
N MET A 15 6.99 17.51 12.32
CA MET A 15 7.88 18.38 13.12
C MET A 15 8.02 17.91 14.57
N GLN A 16 6.93 17.41 15.18
CA GLN A 16 6.96 16.89 16.55
C GLN A 16 7.80 15.63 16.66
N SER A 17 7.64 14.69 15.71
CA SER A 17 8.44 13.47 15.67
C SER A 17 9.90 13.73 15.29
N ARG A 18 10.16 14.82 14.55
CA ARG A 18 11.48 15.16 14.00
C ARG A 18 11.76 16.66 14.15
N PRO A 19 12.19 17.12 15.35
CA PRO A 19 12.39 18.54 15.66
C PRO A 19 13.36 19.30 14.74
N GLN A 20 14.39 18.61 14.21
CA GLN A 20 15.34 19.16 13.23
C GLN A 20 14.80 19.24 11.79
N THR A 21 13.50 19.06 11.57
CA THR A 21 12.84 19.26 10.27
C THR A 21 12.98 20.69 9.77
N GLN A 22 13.40 20.83 8.51
CA GLN A 22 13.49 22.11 7.79
C GLN A 22 12.29 22.30 6.85
N LEU A 23 12.09 23.51 6.31
CA LEU A 23 11.04 23.79 5.32
C LEU A 23 11.11 22.85 4.11
N GLN A 24 12.32 22.52 3.65
CA GLN A 24 12.55 21.56 2.57
C GLN A 24 11.97 20.17 2.87
N ASP A 25 12.00 19.72 4.13
CA ASP A 25 11.48 18.41 4.52
C ASP A 25 9.95 18.40 4.58
N LEU A 26 9.31 19.54 4.87
CA LEU A 26 7.86 19.70 4.73
C LEU A 26 7.43 19.62 3.27
N LEU A 27 8.16 20.30 2.37
CA LEU A 27 7.93 20.21 0.93
C LEU A 27 8.14 18.79 0.41
N LYS A 28 9.16 18.08 0.92
CA LYS A 28 9.36 16.65 0.62
C LYS A 28 8.19 15.79 1.10
N LEU A 29 7.67 16.04 2.30
CA LEU A 29 6.50 15.32 2.81
C LEU A 29 5.29 15.54 1.89
N ILE A 30 5.00 16.78 1.50
CA ILE A 30 3.93 17.10 0.55
C ILE A 30 4.15 16.38 -0.79
N TYR A 31 5.39 16.39 -1.30
CA TYR A 31 5.73 15.65 -2.52
C TYR A 31 5.41 14.16 -2.37
N GLN A 32 5.80 13.53 -1.27
CA GLN A 32 5.52 12.12 -0.99
C GLN A 32 4.01 11.83 -0.84
N GLN A 33 3.24 12.77 -0.26
CA GLN A 33 1.78 12.65 -0.15
C GLN A 33 1.07 12.69 -1.51
N VAL A 34 1.61 13.41 -2.48
CA VAL A 34 1.00 13.56 -3.80
C VAL A 34 1.42 12.43 -4.71
N PHE A 35 2.72 12.15 -4.75
CA PHE A 35 3.36 11.36 -5.79
C PHE A 35 3.76 9.95 -5.34
N GLY A 36 3.76 9.67 -4.03
CA GLY A 36 4.21 8.39 -3.50
C GLY A 36 5.71 8.15 -3.68
N GLY A 37 6.09 6.91 -4.02
CA GLY A 37 7.48 6.46 -4.17
C GLY A 37 7.92 6.14 -5.61
N GLY A 38 7.04 6.34 -6.60
CA GLY A 38 7.17 5.69 -7.91
C GLY A 38 8.13 6.34 -8.91
N HIS A 39 8.56 7.57 -8.70
CA HIS A 39 9.32 8.33 -9.70
C HIS A 39 10.76 7.85 -9.97
N LEU A 40 11.23 6.79 -9.31
CA LEU A 40 12.64 6.39 -9.33
C LEU A 40 12.90 4.91 -9.65
N ILE A 41 11.87 4.09 -9.90
CA ILE A 41 12.06 2.65 -10.14
C ILE A 41 11.95 2.35 -11.63
N SER A 42 13.08 2.37 -12.33
CA SER A 42 13.18 1.96 -13.73
C SER A 42 13.45 0.46 -13.90
N ASN A 43 13.99 -0.21 -12.88
CA ASN A 43 14.29 -1.64 -12.90
C ASN A 43 14.05 -2.25 -11.51
N ALA A 44 13.16 -3.25 -11.46
CA ALA A 44 12.72 -3.92 -10.24
C ALA A 44 13.82 -4.70 -9.51
N GLU A 45 14.71 -5.36 -10.25
CA GLU A 45 15.79 -6.19 -9.70
C GLU A 45 16.90 -5.31 -9.12
N ASN A 46 17.28 -4.25 -9.84
CA ASN A 46 18.26 -3.27 -9.33
C ASN A 46 17.74 -2.53 -8.09
N HIS A 47 16.43 -2.24 -8.04
CA HIS A 47 15.84 -1.64 -6.84
C HIS A 47 15.86 -2.60 -5.65
N LEU A 48 15.60 -3.90 -5.88
CA LEU A 48 15.72 -4.93 -4.84
C LEU A 48 17.14 -5.03 -4.31
N LEU A 49 18.14 -5.19 -5.19
CA LEU A 49 19.55 -5.34 -4.80
C LEU A 49 20.01 -4.15 -3.95
N ARG A 50 19.76 -2.93 -4.41
CA ARG A 50 20.11 -1.72 -3.65
C ARG A 50 19.40 -1.62 -2.31
N MET A 51 18.14 -2.06 -2.25
CA MET A 51 17.39 -2.06 -1.00
C MET A 51 17.93 -3.10 -0.01
N GLU A 52 18.35 -4.27 -0.49
CA GLU A 52 19.00 -5.30 0.34
C GLU A 52 20.37 -4.81 0.85
N GLU A 53 21.19 -4.20 -0.01
CA GLU A 53 22.46 -3.56 0.37
C GLU A 53 22.25 -2.44 1.41
N GLU A 54 21.24 -1.58 1.20
CA GLU A 54 20.89 -0.52 2.14
C GLU A 54 20.52 -1.10 3.50
N ILE A 55 19.62 -2.10 3.55
CA ILE A 55 19.19 -2.76 4.79
C ILE A 55 20.38 -3.31 5.57
N VAL A 56 21.33 -3.97 4.88
CA VAL A 56 22.54 -4.52 5.52
C VAL A 56 23.46 -3.42 6.05
N ALA A 57 23.56 -2.30 5.33
CA ALA A 57 24.38 -1.16 5.72
C ALA A 57 23.74 -0.26 6.78
N LEU A 58 22.48 -0.52 7.20
CA LEU A 58 21.80 0.33 8.16
C LEU A 58 22.49 0.29 9.53
N PRO A 59 22.81 1.46 10.11
CA PRO A 59 23.43 1.53 11.41
C PRO A 59 22.48 1.01 12.48
N GLN A 60 23.01 0.25 13.43
CA GLN A 60 22.25 -0.30 14.56
C GLN A 60 22.13 0.73 15.69
N GLU A 61 21.61 1.91 15.36
CA GLU A 61 21.53 3.07 16.27
C GLU A 61 20.15 3.18 16.95
N PRO A 62 20.05 3.77 18.17
CA PRO A 62 18.80 3.92 18.92
C PRO A 62 17.69 4.66 18.16
N VAL A 63 18.07 5.60 17.29
CA VAL A 63 17.13 6.33 16.40
C VAL A 63 16.32 5.36 15.54
N HIS A 64 16.92 4.25 15.12
CA HIS A 64 16.25 3.23 14.32
C HIS A 64 15.41 2.25 15.15
N LEU A 65 15.72 2.07 16.43
CA LEU A 65 15.01 1.14 17.34
C LEU A 65 13.62 1.62 17.74
N ASN A 66 13.41 2.94 17.86
CA ASN A 66 12.12 3.52 18.25
C ASN A 66 11.25 3.95 17.07
N THR A 67 11.70 3.68 15.84
CA THR A 67 10.94 4.04 14.64
C THR A 67 9.90 2.94 14.34
N PRO A 68 8.62 3.26 14.07
CA PRO A 68 7.62 2.26 13.73
C PRO A 68 7.93 1.65 12.36
N LEU A 69 7.55 0.38 12.15
CA LEU A 69 7.67 -0.26 10.83
C LEU A 69 6.89 0.50 9.76
N ILE A 70 5.68 0.97 10.11
CA ILE A 70 4.76 1.68 9.22
C ILE A 70 4.44 3.03 9.83
N GLU A 71 4.72 4.10 9.09
CA GLU A 71 4.41 5.47 9.48
C GLU A 71 3.48 6.10 8.43
N PRO A 72 2.20 6.36 8.75
CA PRO A 72 1.31 7.09 7.86
C PRO A 72 1.83 8.51 7.62
N ILE A 73 1.84 8.95 6.37
CA ILE A 73 2.33 10.29 6.00
C ILE A 73 1.25 11.18 5.38
N GLY A 74 0.00 10.73 5.34
CA GLY A 74 -1.08 11.42 4.63
C GLY A 74 -1.12 11.10 3.13
N GLY A 75 -2.10 11.66 2.43
CA GLY A 75 -2.24 11.48 0.97
C GLY A 75 -2.49 10.06 0.48
N GLY A 76 -2.87 9.13 1.37
CA GLY A 76 -3.02 7.72 1.01
C GLY A 76 -1.73 6.91 1.10
N PHE A 77 -0.65 7.46 1.63
CA PHE A 77 0.66 6.81 1.68
C PHE A 77 1.19 6.58 3.10
N CYS A 78 2.12 5.65 3.19
CA CYS A 78 2.89 5.35 4.39
C CYS A 78 4.38 5.25 4.04
N ARG A 79 5.23 5.57 5.00
CA ARG A 79 6.66 5.20 5.01
C ARG A 79 6.79 3.83 5.67
N ILE A 80 7.47 2.92 4.99
CA ILE A 80 7.89 1.63 5.53
C ILE A 80 9.37 1.75 5.89
N HIS A 81 9.69 1.69 7.18
CA HIS A 81 11.05 1.88 7.68
C HIS A 81 11.84 0.58 7.54
N LEU A 82 12.94 0.66 6.79
CA LEU A 82 13.74 -0.49 6.39
C LEU A 82 14.47 -1.13 7.59
N SER A 83 14.82 -0.34 8.60
CA SER A 83 15.44 -0.83 9.84
C SER A 83 14.58 -1.83 10.59
N GLN A 84 13.25 -1.73 10.46
CA GLN A 84 12.29 -2.61 11.13
C GLN A 84 11.85 -3.77 10.25
N LEU A 85 12.26 -3.80 8.97
CA LEU A 85 11.77 -4.78 8.00
C LEU A 85 12.16 -6.20 8.39
N ALA A 86 13.43 -6.42 8.77
CA ALA A 86 13.91 -7.74 9.16
C ALA A 86 13.13 -8.29 10.37
N ALA A 87 12.87 -7.45 11.38
CA ALA A 87 12.10 -7.83 12.56
C ALA A 87 10.62 -8.11 12.26
N SER A 88 10.06 -7.53 11.20
CA SER A 88 8.67 -7.75 10.79
C SER A 88 8.42 -9.15 10.22
N GLY A 89 9.46 -9.83 9.72
CA GLY A 89 9.32 -11.12 9.02
C GLY A 89 8.79 -11.02 7.58
N LEU A 90 8.57 -9.82 7.05
CA LEU A 90 8.27 -9.62 5.63
C LEU A 90 9.54 -9.80 4.80
N ARG A 91 9.47 -10.54 3.69
CA ARG A 91 10.61 -10.67 2.79
C ARG A 91 10.82 -9.38 2.00
N THR A 92 12.09 -9.00 1.80
CA THR A 92 12.48 -7.82 1.02
C THR A 92 11.95 -7.88 -0.42
N GLN A 93 11.87 -9.07 -1.03
CA GLN A 93 11.29 -9.27 -2.35
C GLN A 93 9.78 -8.99 -2.39
N THR A 94 9.07 -9.26 -1.30
CA THR A 94 7.63 -8.95 -1.18
C THR A 94 7.44 -7.45 -1.05
N LEU A 95 8.20 -6.78 -0.18
CA LEU A 95 8.18 -5.31 -0.10
C LEU A 95 8.52 -4.65 -1.45
N ASN A 96 9.53 -5.16 -2.17
CA ASN A 96 9.89 -4.65 -3.49
C ASN A 96 8.71 -4.66 -4.46
N ARG A 97 8.01 -5.80 -4.55
CA ARG A 97 6.83 -5.96 -5.39
C ARG A 97 5.71 -5.00 -4.99
N MET A 98 5.49 -4.80 -3.69
CA MET A 98 4.49 -3.84 -3.19
C MET A 98 4.80 -2.40 -3.59
N ILE A 99 6.08 -2.00 -3.52
CA ILE A 99 6.52 -0.65 -3.89
C ILE A 99 6.33 -0.42 -5.39
N ILE A 100 6.72 -1.38 -6.22
CA ILE A 100 6.55 -1.32 -7.68
C ILE A 100 5.06 -1.23 -8.04
N HIS A 101 4.22 -2.05 -7.39
CA HIS A 101 2.78 -1.99 -7.60
C HIS A 101 2.20 -0.63 -7.18
N SER A 102 2.61 -0.11 -6.01
CA SER A 102 2.19 1.22 -5.53
C SER A 102 2.65 2.35 -6.46
N ALA A 103 3.79 2.21 -7.11
CA ALA A 103 4.32 3.18 -8.07
C ALA A 103 3.49 3.23 -9.37
N GLY A 104 3.02 2.07 -9.85
CA GLY A 104 2.29 1.96 -11.11
C GLY A 104 0.84 2.47 -11.08
N ALA A 105 0.26 2.65 -9.89
CA ALA A 105 -1.15 2.99 -9.75
C ALA A 105 -1.50 4.47 -10.01
N GLY A 106 -0.53 5.32 -10.37
CA GLY A 106 -0.75 6.71 -10.80
C GLY A 106 -1.37 7.59 -9.70
N HIS A 107 -0.54 8.36 -8.98
CA HIS A 107 -1.01 9.14 -7.84
C HIS A 107 -0.67 10.61 -7.97
N GLY A 108 -1.69 11.45 -7.79
CA GLY A 108 -1.60 12.89 -7.84
C GLY A 108 -1.05 13.43 -9.16
N ASN A 109 -1.09 14.74 -9.32
CA ASN A 109 -0.45 15.41 -10.44
C ASN A 109 0.22 16.71 -9.98
N ARG A 110 0.85 17.40 -10.93
CA ARG A 110 1.56 18.66 -10.67
C ARG A 110 0.64 19.76 -10.13
N THR A 111 -0.62 19.78 -10.58
CA THR A 111 -1.65 20.70 -10.08
C THR A 111 -1.97 20.39 -8.62
N ASP A 112 -2.12 19.12 -8.25
CA ASP A 112 -2.36 18.71 -6.86
C ASP A 112 -1.18 19.08 -5.95
N PHE A 113 0.05 18.89 -6.45
CA PHE A 113 1.26 19.29 -5.74
C PHE A 113 1.30 20.80 -5.52
N LYS A 114 1.08 21.59 -6.57
CA LYS A 114 1.04 23.05 -6.49
C LYS A 114 -0.02 23.52 -5.49
N ALA A 115 -1.23 22.98 -5.56
CA ALA A 115 -2.32 23.32 -4.63
C ALA A 115 -1.97 23.03 -3.16
N LYS A 116 -1.31 21.90 -2.87
CA LYS A 116 -0.85 21.59 -1.50
C LYS A 116 0.30 22.49 -1.04
N VAL A 117 1.19 22.93 -1.94
CA VAL A 117 2.24 23.90 -1.58
C VAL A 117 1.64 25.29 -1.32
N GLU A 118 0.60 25.69 -2.05
CA GLU A 118 -0.17 26.91 -1.76
C GLU A 118 -0.86 26.82 -0.39
N GLN A 119 -1.42 25.66 -0.02
CA GLN A 119 -1.93 25.43 1.33
C GLN A 119 -0.85 25.55 2.40
N LEU A 120 0.38 25.05 2.15
CA LEU A 120 1.51 25.26 3.04
C LEU A 120 1.79 26.76 3.22
N LEU A 121 1.78 27.56 2.14
CA LEU A 121 1.96 29.00 2.22
C LEU A 121 0.88 29.68 3.07
N THR A 122 -0.38 29.27 2.96
CA THR A 122 -1.45 29.74 3.86
C THR A 122 -1.13 29.46 5.32
N LEU A 123 -0.66 28.24 5.64
CA LEU A 123 -0.30 27.83 7.01
C LEU A 123 0.95 28.54 7.56
N LEU A 124 1.87 28.99 6.70
CA LEU A 124 2.99 29.83 7.14
C LEU A 124 2.51 31.26 7.41
N THR A 125 1.69 31.80 6.50
CA THR A 125 1.23 33.20 6.55
C THR A 125 0.32 33.47 7.75
N ASP A 126 -0.50 32.50 8.14
CA ASP A 126 -1.38 32.59 9.32
C ASP A 126 -0.67 32.28 10.65
N GLY A 127 0.64 31.99 10.62
CA GLY A 127 1.45 31.65 11.80
C GLY A 127 1.18 30.25 12.37
N SER A 128 0.47 29.38 11.65
CA SER A 128 0.18 28.01 12.10
C SER A 128 1.40 27.11 12.21
N LEU A 129 2.47 27.42 11.47
CA LEU A 129 3.74 26.69 11.44
C LEU A 129 4.91 27.68 11.64
N PRO A 130 5.98 27.29 12.34
CA PRO A 130 7.06 28.19 12.75
C PRO A 130 8.14 28.32 11.66
N PHE A 131 7.75 28.63 10.42
CA PHE A 131 8.68 28.93 9.32
C PHE A 131 8.30 30.25 8.65
N ASP A 132 9.32 30.96 8.17
CA ASP A 132 9.13 32.23 7.47
C ASP A 132 8.43 32.02 6.10
N PRO A 133 7.26 32.65 5.85
CA PRO A 133 6.60 32.60 4.55
C PRO A 133 7.46 33.11 3.38
N ALA A 134 8.39 34.05 3.63
CA ALA A 134 9.27 34.57 2.60
C ALA A 134 10.21 33.48 2.06
N ALA A 135 10.70 32.58 2.92
CA ALA A 135 11.54 31.45 2.51
C ALA A 135 10.82 30.50 1.54
N LEU A 136 9.53 30.23 1.77
CA LEU A 136 8.73 29.42 0.84
C LEU A 136 8.49 30.16 -0.48
N THR A 137 8.28 31.47 -0.42
CA THR A 137 8.09 32.30 -1.62
C THR A 137 9.34 32.30 -2.49
N SER A 138 10.53 32.42 -1.89
CA SER A 138 11.80 32.29 -2.60
C SER A 138 11.99 30.91 -3.21
N TRP A 139 11.61 29.84 -2.50
CA TRP A 139 11.67 28.48 -3.03
C TRP A 139 10.73 28.27 -4.23
N LEU A 140 9.49 28.77 -4.12
CA LEU A 140 8.49 28.70 -5.19
C LEU A 140 8.96 29.38 -6.49
N ALA A 141 9.72 30.47 -6.37
CA ALA A 141 10.28 31.17 -7.53
C ALA A 141 11.39 30.38 -8.26
N GLN A 142 12.01 29.40 -7.58
CA GLN A 142 13.11 28.59 -8.12
C GLN A 142 12.69 27.20 -8.57
N TYR A 143 11.57 26.69 -8.06
CA TYR A 143 11.11 25.34 -8.36
C TYR A 143 10.38 25.27 -9.70
N ASP A 144 10.89 24.45 -10.60
CA ASP A 144 10.26 24.16 -11.89
C ASP A 144 9.10 23.16 -11.71
N PHE A 145 7.86 23.67 -11.72
CA PHE A 145 6.65 22.84 -11.63
C PHE A 145 6.36 22.05 -12.91
N ASP A 146 6.91 22.46 -14.06
CA ASP A 146 6.75 21.76 -15.33
C ASP A 146 7.70 20.56 -15.41
N ALA A 147 8.93 20.67 -14.92
CA ALA A 147 9.81 19.52 -14.75
C ALA A 147 9.41 18.67 -13.52
N CYS A 148 8.95 19.32 -12.45
CA CYS A 148 8.60 18.74 -11.15
C CYS A 148 9.64 17.75 -10.60
N PRO A 149 10.91 18.17 -10.46
CA PRO A 149 11.98 17.27 -10.03
C PRO A 149 11.77 16.78 -8.58
N PRO A 150 12.20 15.55 -8.24
CA PRO A 150 11.96 14.97 -6.92
C PRO A 150 12.69 15.74 -5.80
N ILE A 151 11.97 16.01 -4.71
CA ILE A 151 12.50 16.75 -3.55
C ILE A 151 13.26 15.80 -2.61
N ARG A 152 14.51 16.17 -2.31
CA ARG A 152 15.39 15.48 -1.36
C ARG A 152 15.24 16.08 0.04
N HIS A 153 15.59 15.31 1.07
CA HIS A 153 15.65 15.82 2.45
C HIS A 153 16.75 16.87 2.57
N SER A 154 16.61 17.78 3.54
CA SER A 154 17.68 18.71 3.93
C SER A 154 18.92 17.96 4.45
N GLN A 155 20.06 18.62 4.52
CA GLN A 155 21.29 18.00 5.04
C GLN A 155 21.19 17.79 6.55
N GLU A 156 20.57 18.73 7.25
CA GLU A 156 20.26 18.70 8.68
C GLU A 156 19.42 17.46 8.99
N TYR A 157 18.33 17.25 8.25
CA TYR A 157 17.45 16.10 8.45
C TYR A 157 18.15 14.77 8.17
N ARG A 158 18.99 14.69 7.12
CA ARG A 158 19.74 13.48 6.80
C ARG A 158 20.75 13.12 7.88
N THR A 159 21.46 14.12 8.40
CA THR A 159 22.44 13.95 9.47
C THR A 159 21.77 13.50 10.77
N ALA A 160 20.60 14.09 11.06
CA ALA A 160 19.83 13.82 12.28
C ALA A 160 19.17 12.44 12.34
N TYR A 161 18.54 12.03 11.23
CA TYR A 161 17.59 10.91 11.24
C TYR A 161 17.96 9.78 10.29
N GLN A 162 18.93 9.98 9.40
CA GLN A 162 19.43 8.98 8.46
C GLN A 162 18.27 8.21 7.80
N PRO A 163 17.36 8.90 7.08
CA PRO A 163 16.08 8.33 6.67
C PRO A 163 16.26 7.14 5.73
N ALA A 164 15.87 5.96 6.21
CA ALA A 164 15.90 4.71 5.46
C ALA A 164 14.50 4.09 5.43
N TYR A 165 13.71 4.54 4.45
CA TYR A 165 12.34 4.07 4.27
C TYR A 165 11.96 4.00 2.80
N ARG A 166 10.84 3.32 2.53
CA ARG A 166 10.19 3.32 1.21
C ARG A 166 8.75 3.79 1.33
N ILE A 167 8.21 4.36 0.25
CA ILE A 167 6.82 4.83 0.23
C ILE A 167 5.92 3.73 -0.34
N LEU A 168 4.83 3.48 0.37
CA LEU A 168 3.85 2.45 0.02
C LEU A 168 2.43 3.01 0.11
N HIS A 169 1.54 2.55 -0.77
CA HIS A 169 0.12 2.89 -0.64
C HIS A 169 -0.47 2.29 0.64
N ARG A 170 -1.36 3.03 1.31
CA ARG A 170 -1.91 2.66 2.62
C ARG A 170 -2.71 1.35 2.61
N ASP A 171 -3.20 0.93 1.45
CA ASP A 171 -3.99 -0.29 1.34
C ASP A 171 -3.14 -1.53 1.67
N PHE A 172 -1.86 -1.54 1.25
CA PHE A 172 -0.92 -2.56 1.70
C PHE A 172 -0.64 -2.46 3.19
N ALA A 173 -0.47 -1.25 3.73
CA ALA A 173 -0.21 -1.04 5.15
C ALA A 173 -1.34 -1.59 6.04
N SER A 174 -2.60 -1.44 5.60
CA SER A 174 -3.78 -1.95 6.32
C SER A 174 -3.81 -3.47 6.41
N PHE A 175 -3.17 -4.16 5.46
CA PHE A 175 -3.12 -5.62 5.38
C PHE A 175 -1.73 -6.20 5.59
N PHE A 176 -0.76 -5.41 6.07
CA PHE A 176 0.63 -5.80 6.19
C PHE A 176 0.85 -7.13 6.95
N PRO A 177 0.12 -7.42 8.05
CA PRO A 177 0.22 -8.72 8.73
C PRO A 177 -0.12 -9.92 7.86
N ALA A 178 -1.05 -9.79 6.91
CA ALA A 178 -1.41 -10.87 5.99
C ALA A 178 -0.26 -11.21 5.04
N PHE A 179 0.46 -10.22 4.54
CA PHE A 179 1.64 -10.44 3.69
C PHE A 179 2.78 -11.11 4.45
N ILE A 180 3.01 -10.71 5.71
CA ILE A 180 3.96 -11.39 6.59
C ILE A 180 3.58 -12.87 6.77
N ALA A 181 2.31 -13.15 7.06
CA ALA A 181 1.83 -14.53 7.25
C ALA A 181 2.01 -15.39 5.98
N VAL A 182 1.75 -14.82 4.80
CA VAL A 182 1.98 -15.48 3.51
C VAL A 182 3.46 -15.75 3.28
N ASP A 183 4.35 -14.77 3.54
CA ASP A 183 5.79 -14.97 3.40
C ASP A 183 6.33 -16.05 4.35
N GLN A 184 5.91 -16.03 5.61
CA GLN A 184 6.28 -17.04 6.60
C GLN A 184 5.77 -18.43 6.23
N GLY A 185 4.55 -18.52 5.68
CA GLY A 185 4.02 -19.78 5.16
C GLY A 185 4.84 -20.29 3.97
N LEU A 186 5.18 -19.41 3.01
CA LEU A 186 5.95 -19.78 1.82
C LEU A 186 7.40 -20.17 2.16
N ALA A 187 7.94 -19.68 3.27
CA ALA A 187 9.24 -20.15 3.77
C ALA A 187 9.21 -21.61 4.26
N ARG A 188 8.04 -22.11 4.68
CA ARG A 188 7.87 -23.49 5.18
C ARG A 188 7.44 -24.47 4.10
N GLN A 189 6.73 -24.00 3.08
CA GLN A 189 6.19 -24.85 2.02
C GLN A 189 6.12 -24.11 0.68
N LYS A 190 6.35 -24.83 -0.41
CA LYS A 190 6.40 -24.27 -1.78
C LYS A 190 5.08 -23.66 -2.26
N THR A 191 3.95 -24.10 -1.71
CA THR A 191 2.60 -23.68 -2.12
C THR A 191 1.73 -23.48 -0.89
N LEU A 192 0.96 -22.40 -0.86
CA LEU A 192 0.00 -22.09 0.20
C LEU A 192 -1.42 -22.05 -0.34
N LEU A 193 -2.35 -22.59 0.45
CA LEU A 193 -3.78 -22.27 0.33
C LEU A 193 -4.14 -21.25 1.40
N VAL A 194 -4.63 -20.09 0.99
CA VAL A 194 -4.99 -18.98 1.87
C VAL A 194 -6.49 -18.76 1.79
N GLY A 195 -7.20 -18.93 2.90
CA GLY A 195 -8.60 -18.55 3.04
C GLY A 195 -8.71 -17.11 3.58
N ILE A 196 -9.52 -16.27 2.93
CA ILE A 196 -9.79 -14.91 3.38
C ILE A 196 -11.26 -14.83 3.77
N ASP A 197 -11.53 -14.82 5.06
CA ASP A 197 -12.88 -14.72 5.62
C ASP A 197 -13.07 -13.43 6.42
N GLY A 198 -14.31 -12.97 6.51
CA GLY A 198 -14.69 -11.72 7.15
C GLY A 198 -16.04 -11.19 6.67
N ARG A 199 -16.58 -10.21 7.39
CA ARG A 199 -17.89 -9.62 7.10
C ARG A 199 -17.95 -8.96 5.72
N CYS A 200 -19.17 -8.75 5.20
CA CYS A 200 -19.37 -7.92 4.01
C CYS A 200 -18.79 -6.51 4.24
N GLY A 201 -18.13 -5.94 3.23
CA GLY A 201 -17.48 -4.63 3.32
C GLY A 201 -16.16 -4.59 4.10
N ALA A 202 -15.68 -5.70 4.67
CA ALA A 202 -14.43 -5.73 5.46
C ALA A 202 -13.14 -5.65 4.63
N GLY A 203 -13.22 -5.49 3.30
CA GLY A 203 -12.04 -5.40 2.43
C GLY A 203 -11.46 -6.73 1.95
N LYS A 204 -12.19 -7.85 2.05
CA LYS A 204 -11.73 -9.19 1.59
C LYS A 204 -11.28 -9.19 0.13
N SER A 205 -12.11 -8.65 -0.76
CA SER A 205 -11.81 -8.55 -2.19
C SER A 205 -10.55 -7.72 -2.41
N THR A 206 -10.41 -6.59 -1.72
CA THR A 206 -9.22 -5.74 -1.78
C THR A 206 -7.97 -6.49 -1.34
N LEU A 207 -8.00 -7.19 -0.20
CA LEU A 207 -6.88 -8.02 0.25
C LEU A 207 -6.52 -9.10 -0.78
N ALA A 208 -7.54 -9.78 -1.31
CA ALA A 208 -7.34 -10.84 -2.29
C ALA A 208 -6.68 -10.34 -3.58
N ASP A 209 -7.13 -9.18 -4.08
CA ASP A 209 -6.55 -8.53 -5.27
C ASP A 209 -5.12 -8.06 -5.02
N LEU A 210 -4.84 -7.47 -3.85
CA LEU A 210 -3.48 -7.06 -3.49
C LEU A 210 -2.55 -8.28 -3.35
N LEU A 211 -3.00 -9.39 -2.75
CA LEU A 211 -2.22 -10.63 -2.69
C LEU A 211 -1.96 -11.19 -4.09
N ALA A 212 -2.97 -11.18 -4.97
CA ALA A 212 -2.84 -11.62 -6.35
C ALA A 212 -1.90 -10.75 -7.19
N ALA A 213 -1.81 -9.45 -6.88
CA ALA A 213 -0.88 -8.55 -7.54
C ALA A 213 0.58 -8.75 -7.11
N ILE A 214 0.82 -9.24 -5.89
CA ILE A 214 2.16 -9.35 -5.30
C ILE A 214 2.73 -10.77 -5.42
N PHE A 215 1.89 -11.78 -5.32
CA PHE A 215 2.30 -13.19 -5.40
C PHE A 215 1.82 -13.84 -6.70
N PRO A 216 2.61 -14.75 -7.29
CA PRO A 216 2.11 -15.60 -8.35
C PRO A 216 1.09 -16.59 -7.76
N THR A 217 -0.18 -16.21 -7.75
CA THR A 217 -1.26 -16.98 -7.14
C THR A 217 -2.48 -17.03 -8.06
N ALA A 218 -3.25 -18.10 -7.92
CA ALA A 218 -4.58 -18.18 -8.51
C ALA A 218 -5.61 -17.69 -7.48
N LEU A 219 -6.53 -16.81 -7.92
CA LEU A 219 -7.56 -16.23 -7.06
C LEU A 219 -8.92 -16.87 -7.37
N ILE A 220 -9.52 -17.48 -6.35
CA ILE A 220 -10.85 -18.08 -6.43
C ILE A 220 -11.77 -17.29 -5.51
N ARG A 221 -12.82 -16.69 -6.08
CA ARG A 221 -13.81 -15.90 -5.34
C ARG A 221 -15.01 -16.77 -5.04
N ILE A 222 -15.40 -16.89 -3.77
CA ILE A 222 -16.55 -17.71 -3.39
C ILE A 222 -17.87 -17.13 -3.91
N ASP A 223 -17.93 -15.82 -4.13
CA ASP A 223 -19.07 -15.12 -4.72
C ASP A 223 -19.39 -15.61 -6.16
N HIS A 224 -18.39 -16.17 -6.86
CA HIS A 224 -18.61 -16.84 -8.15
C HIS A 224 -19.49 -18.08 -8.05
N PHE A 225 -19.75 -18.56 -6.83
CA PHE A 225 -20.54 -19.73 -6.51
C PHE A 225 -21.83 -19.33 -5.78
N PHE A 226 -22.39 -18.13 -6.02
CA PHE A 226 -23.76 -17.88 -5.55
C PHE A 226 -24.76 -18.83 -6.22
N LEU A 227 -25.81 -19.17 -5.48
CA LEU A 227 -26.91 -19.98 -5.99
C LEU A 227 -27.66 -19.24 -7.11
N PRO A 228 -28.02 -19.93 -8.21
CA PRO A 228 -29.06 -19.48 -9.12
C PRO A 228 -30.42 -19.32 -8.41
N PRO A 229 -31.32 -18.43 -8.87
CA PRO A 229 -32.60 -18.16 -8.21
C PRO A 229 -33.47 -19.40 -8.04
N GLU A 230 -33.41 -20.32 -8.99
CA GLU A 230 -34.16 -21.59 -8.97
C GLU A 230 -33.79 -22.49 -7.78
N LEU A 231 -32.56 -22.34 -7.25
CA LEU A 231 -32.07 -23.10 -6.10
C LEU A 231 -32.18 -22.32 -4.77
N LYS A 232 -32.66 -21.06 -4.77
CA LYS A 232 -32.80 -20.23 -3.56
C LYS A 232 -34.08 -20.52 -2.78
N THR A 233 -34.22 -21.73 -2.24
CA THR A 233 -35.37 -22.11 -1.40
C THR A 233 -35.36 -21.39 -0.04
N ALA A 234 -36.49 -21.42 0.68
CA ALA A 234 -36.59 -20.81 2.01
C ALA A 234 -35.65 -21.48 3.02
N GLU A 235 -35.52 -22.80 2.93
CA GLU A 235 -34.61 -23.61 3.75
C GLU A 235 -33.16 -23.19 3.50
N ARG A 236 -32.76 -23.06 2.23
CA ARG A 236 -31.41 -22.57 1.85
C ARG A 236 -31.12 -21.18 2.38
N ARG A 237 -32.07 -20.25 2.33
CA ARG A 237 -31.88 -18.89 2.87
C ARG A 237 -31.72 -18.86 4.39
N SER A 238 -32.27 -19.85 5.10
CA SER A 238 -32.15 -19.96 6.55
C SER A 238 -30.83 -20.59 7.01
N GLU A 239 -30.13 -21.26 6.10
CA GLU A 239 -28.85 -21.90 6.36
C GLU A 239 -27.68 -20.89 6.32
N VAL A 240 -26.73 -21.05 7.24
CA VAL A 240 -25.49 -20.27 7.23
C VAL A 240 -24.68 -20.62 5.99
N GLY A 241 -24.43 -19.63 5.13
CA GLY A 241 -23.75 -19.85 3.86
C GLY A 241 -24.64 -20.48 2.78
N GLY A 242 -25.93 -20.70 3.04
CA GLY A 242 -26.86 -21.31 2.10
C GLY A 242 -27.21 -20.46 0.88
N ASN A 243 -26.61 -19.28 0.71
CA ASN A 243 -26.62 -18.52 -0.55
C ASN A 243 -25.49 -18.95 -1.51
N ILE A 244 -24.58 -19.82 -1.07
CA ILE A 244 -23.49 -20.39 -1.87
C ILE A 244 -23.88 -21.79 -2.35
N ASP A 245 -23.67 -22.02 -3.64
CA ASP A 245 -23.67 -23.30 -4.33
C ASP A 245 -22.41 -24.09 -3.96
N TYR A 246 -22.36 -24.56 -2.71
CA TYR A 246 -21.24 -25.32 -2.18
C TYR A 246 -21.11 -26.69 -2.87
N GLU A 247 -22.18 -27.23 -3.47
CA GLU A 247 -22.11 -28.45 -4.27
C GLU A 247 -21.30 -28.20 -5.55
N ARG A 248 -21.59 -27.11 -6.27
CA ARG A 248 -20.80 -26.74 -7.45
C ARG A 248 -19.36 -26.44 -7.08
N PHE A 249 -19.11 -25.72 -5.99
CA PHE A 249 -17.74 -25.48 -5.53
C PHE A 249 -17.00 -26.78 -5.20
N ALA A 250 -17.67 -27.74 -4.55
CA ALA A 250 -17.11 -29.05 -4.22
C ALA A 250 -16.86 -29.93 -5.46
N GLN A 251 -17.61 -29.73 -6.54
CA GLN A 251 -17.42 -30.45 -7.81
C GLN A 251 -16.34 -29.82 -8.70
N GLU A 252 -16.36 -28.49 -8.85
CA GLU A 252 -15.53 -27.78 -9.83
C GLU A 252 -14.15 -27.39 -9.28
N VAL A 253 -14.06 -27.11 -7.98
CA VAL A 253 -12.88 -26.46 -7.38
C VAL A 253 -12.20 -27.32 -6.32
N SER A 254 -12.93 -27.71 -5.26
CA SER A 254 -12.31 -28.32 -4.06
C SER A 254 -11.38 -29.51 -4.33
N PRO A 255 -11.68 -30.45 -5.25
CA PRO A 255 -10.80 -31.58 -5.53
C PRO A 255 -9.54 -31.13 -6.27
N ARG A 256 -9.69 -30.14 -7.15
CA ARG A 256 -8.64 -29.68 -8.07
C ARG A 256 -7.59 -28.79 -7.40
N ILE A 257 -7.95 -28.09 -6.32
CA ILE A 257 -7.00 -27.32 -5.49
C ILE A 257 -5.84 -28.21 -5.01
N LYS A 258 -6.12 -29.47 -4.65
CA LYS A 258 -5.10 -30.39 -4.14
C LYS A 258 -4.19 -30.94 -5.24
N ASP A 259 -4.71 -31.07 -6.45
CA ASP A 259 -4.01 -31.69 -7.58
C ASP A 259 -2.93 -30.78 -8.19
N ARG A 260 -2.95 -29.47 -7.87
CA ARG A 260 -1.99 -28.46 -8.37
C ARG A 260 -1.86 -28.44 -9.90
N LYS A 261 -2.94 -28.79 -10.59
CA LYS A 261 -3.05 -28.73 -12.05
C LYS A 261 -3.94 -27.57 -12.42
N THR A 262 -3.68 -27.01 -13.60
CA THR A 262 -4.54 -25.99 -14.19
C THR A 262 -5.95 -26.54 -14.37
N PHE A 263 -6.95 -25.76 -13.98
CA PHE A 263 -8.34 -26.14 -14.16
C PHE A 263 -9.21 -24.93 -14.50
N GLN A 264 -10.43 -25.21 -14.93
CA GLN A 264 -11.41 -24.17 -15.26
C GLN A 264 -12.69 -24.35 -14.44
N TYR A 265 -13.27 -23.23 -14.04
CA TYR A 265 -14.60 -23.15 -13.43
C TYR A 265 -15.37 -21.97 -14.04
N ARG A 266 -16.69 -21.97 -13.97
CA ARG A 266 -17.51 -20.89 -14.53
C ARG A 266 -18.05 -20.00 -13.41
N PRO A 267 -17.81 -18.68 -13.43
CA PRO A 267 -18.36 -17.77 -12.45
C PRO A 267 -19.85 -17.56 -12.72
N TYR A 268 -20.65 -17.52 -11.66
CA TYR A 268 -22.03 -17.08 -11.76
C TYR A 268 -22.11 -15.54 -11.67
N ASP A 269 -22.81 -14.93 -12.62
CA ASP A 269 -23.03 -13.49 -12.69
C ASP A 269 -24.46 -13.14 -12.22
N CYS A 270 -24.54 -12.44 -11.09
CA CYS A 270 -25.81 -12.03 -10.49
C CYS A 270 -26.57 -10.98 -11.32
N GLN A 271 -25.91 -10.26 -12.24
CA GLN A 271 -26.56 -9.25 -13.06
C GLN A 271 -27.32 -9.87 -14.24
N THR A 272 -26.74 -10.90 -14.84
CA THR A 272 -27.31 -11.60 -16.00
C THR A 272 -28.04 -12.87 -15.62
N ASP A 273 -27.91 -13.32 -14.37
CA ASP A 273 -28.46 -14.57 -13.86
C ASP A 273 -27.98 -15.81 -14.64
N THR A 274 -26.72 -15.78 -15.09
CA THR A 274 -26.13 -16.85 -15.91
C THR A 274 -24.71 -17.21 -15.48
N LEU A 275 -24.24 -18.38 -15.93
CA LEU A 275 -22.82 -18.73 -15.86
C LEU A 275 -22.05 -17.98 -16.95
N GLY A 276 -21.06 -17.22 -16.53
CA GLY A 276 -20.13 -16.53 -17.41
C GLY A 276 -19.12 -17.46 -18.09
N PRO A 277 -18.17 -16.90 -18.86
CA PRO A 277 -17.11 -17.66 -19.50
C PRO A 277 -16.19 -18.33 -18.47
N PRO A 278 -15.55 -19.47 -18.83
CA PRO A 278 -14.67 -20.19 -17.91
C PRO A 278 -13.45 -19.35 -17.50
N ILE A 279 -13.14 -19.34 -16.20
CA ILE A 279 -11.92 -18.77 -15.62
C ILE A 279 -10.91 -19.90 -15.45
N THR A 280 -9.66 -19.66 -15.88
CA THR A 280 -8.55 -20.60 -15.68
C THR A 280 -7.81 -20.29 -14.39
N VAL A 281 -7.54 -21.33 -13.61
CA VAL A 281 -6.84 -21.33 -12.30
C VAL A 281 -5.58 -22.16 -12.44
#